data_AF-A0A971JF09-F1
#
_entry.id   AF-A0A971JF09-F1
#
_cell.length_a   1.000
_cell.length_b   1.000
_cell.length_c   1.000
_cell.angle_alpha   90.00
_cell.angle_beta   90.00
_cell.angle_gamma   90.00
#
_symmetry.space_group_name_H-M   'P 1'
#
loop_
_entity.id
_entity.type
_entity.pdbx_description
1 polymer ?
#
loop_
_entity_poly.entity_id
_entity_poly.type
_entity_poly.pdbx_seq_one_letter_code
_entity_poly.pdbx_strand_id
1 'polypeptide(L)'
;MKNLKLWLFLLCSVIIMALVPTVAQAEVVAYIESDITVDTTWHAGTYYICHVGNREPIVKEGVTLTIESGSTVYFGNRVNVPVPDTGKYPYSCLTVNGTLIANGVTFTTIPDSEGETLWKDAGWQGIIADSVDPAKPASLSFTNCTFRNCRGAYTLSSVEGIEGDDAQEVNISVNNCVFESPNKTDLYPFSAAIYYSNGQNHAGKGTISVKNTEFTDYNRGIIVGGNQRDDIDISIDGCTFNNVAKELIRIESGRSAVLQNCTFNDIKEGMERIVEIFYSQNERSSADQTVTISGNKFNGDETTAKYPIVVGANAKINENVDGVPNTFSRTYPKAYRYIRLNGGIGSISTTYASFENAIWGQAGTPYLLSNSVRVFGYGDKDDGIHSSLEIKPGVTVNLDAGVDLSITGTLTAEGKADKRITFRKKPGADWCFGLAAGGALEGPISLKYCDFIGLNYGIIKVPGIAVTPPIVIENCAILTDADAQDNLFTDVSEKDWFYDAVSFVYEYGLMTGTGDKTFSPAANTSRSMIVTILWRLEGEPDAADPIAFTDVGEGKWYHKAVAWAAENGIVDGYSADKFGPEGNITREQMAKILYSYAAYKDYNVSARGDISAFTD
;
A
#
# COMPACT_ATOMS: atom_id res chain seq x y z
N MET A 1 -36.14 -46.97 0.18
CA MET A 1 -36.12 -46.83 1.66
C MET A 1 -34.92 -46.04 2.21
N LYS A 2 -33.72 -46.06 1.61
CA LYS A 2 -32.57 -45.25 2.09
C LYS A 2 -32.74 -43.73 1.89
N ASN A 3 -33.38 -43.29 0.81
CA ASN A 3 -33.60 -41.85 0.55
C ASN A 3 -34.72 -41.23 1.39
N LEU A 4 -35.67 -42.02 1.90
CA LEU A 4 -36.75 -41.49 2.75
C LEU A 4 -36.26 -41.12 4.16
N LYS A 5 -35.22 -41.81 4.66
CA LYS A 5 -34.60 -41.50 5.97
C LYS A 5 -33.78 -40.22 5.95
N LEU A 6 -33.13 -39.91 4.82
CA LEU A 6 -32.34 -38.67 4.67
C LEU A 6 -33.26 -37.44 4.57
N TRP A 7 -34.38 -37.56 3.87
CA TRP A 7 -35.40 -36.52 3.79
C TRP A 7 -36.13 -36.30 5.13
N LEU A 8 -36.39 -37.36 5.91
CA LEU A 8 -36.97 -37.21 7.26
C LEU A 8 -36.00 -36.54 8.24
N PHE A 9 -34.69 -36.81 8.14
CA PHE A 9 -33.67 -36.17 8.97
C PHE A 9 -33.52 -34.68 8.64
N LEU A 10 -33.55 -34.31 7.35
CA LEU A 10 -33.53 -32.91 6.89
C LEU A 10 -34.82 -32.16 7.26
N LEU A 11 -35.98 -32.82 7.23
CA LEU A 11 -37.24 -32.21 7.69
C LEU A 11 -37.25 -32.02 9.21
N CYS A 12 -36.75 -33.00 9.98
CA CYS A 12 -36.66 -32.88 11.43
C CYS A 12 -35.67 -31.80 11.87
N SER A 13 -34.54 -31.60 11.18
CA SER A 13 -33.61 -30.50 11.51
C SER A 13 -34.19 -29.13 11.19
N VAL A 14 -34.96 -28.99 10.11
CA VAL A 14 -35.66 -27.74 9.76
C VAL A 14 -36.82 -27.46 10.74
N ILE A 15 -37.54 -28.48 11.19
CA ILE A 15 -38.64 -28.33 12.18
C ILE A 15 -38.09 -28.07 13.60
N ILE A 16 -36.93 -28.64 13.97
CA ILE A 16 -36.27 -28.33 15.25
C ILE A 16 -35.71 -26.90 15.26
N MET A 17 -35.22 -26.37 14.13
CA MET A 17 -34.85 -24.95 14.00
C MET A 17 -36.06 -23.99 14.04
N ALA A 18 -37.23 -24.43 13.58
CA ALA A 18 -38.46 -23.62 13.57
C ALA A 18 -39.26 -23.64 14.90
N LEU A 19 -38.88 -24.50 15.86
CA LEU A 19 -39.57 -24.67 17.15
C LEU A 19 -38.73 -24.28 18.36
N VAL A 20 -37.50 -23.76 18.18
CA VAL A 20 -36.87 -23.01 19.27
C VAL A 20 -37.64 -21.69 19.36
N PRO A 21 -38.40 -21.43 20.43
CA PRO A 21 -38.89 -20.08 20.63
C PRO A 21 -37.66 -19.18 20.64
N THR A 22 -37.58 -18.25 19.70
CA THR A 22 -36.78 -17.04 19.87
C THR A 22 -37.36 -16.36 21.09
N VAL A 23 -36.82 -16.71 22.26
CA VAL A 23 -36.90 -15.84 23.41
C VAL A 23 -36.23 -14.58 22.91
N ALA A 24 -37.02 -13.53 22.64
CA ALA A 24 -36.51 -12.20 22.44
C ALA A 24 -35.71 -11.87 23.70
N GLN A 25 -34.40 -12.09 23.65
CA GLN A 25 -33.51 -11.67 24.69
C GLN A 25 -33.65 -10.16 24.73
N ALA A 26 -34.06 -9.62 25.88
CA ALA A 26 -34.17 -8.18 26.05
C ALA A 26 -32.84 -7.57 25.61
N GLU A 27 -32.91 -6.64 24.66
CA GLU A 27 -31.74 -5.92 24.18
C GLU A 27 -31.07 -5.28 25.40
N VAL A 28 -29.83 -5.69 25.69
CA VAL A 28 -29.08 -5.10 26.81
C VAL A 28 -28.86 -3.65 26.44
N VAL A 29 -29.47 -2.72 27.18
CA VAL A 29 -29.19 -1.30 27.06
C VAL A 29 -28.38 -0.88 28.28
N ALA A 30 -27.11 -0.50 28.07
CA ALA A 30 -26.20 -0.11 29.13
C ALA A 30 -25.71 1.33 28.94
N TYR A 31 -25.65 2.09 30.03
CA TYR A 31 -25.09 3.44 30.09
C TYR A 31 -23.76 3.37 30.86
N ILE A 32 -22.66 3.63 30.17
CA ILE A 32 -21.31 3.47 30.71
C ILE A 32 -20.90 4.78 31.37
N GLU A 33 -21.01 4.84 32.70
CA GLU A 33 -20.82 6.05 33.52
C GLU A 33 -19.71 5.87 34.57
N SER A 34 -18.83 4.90 34.38
CA SER A 34 -17.68 4.65 35.24
C SER A 34 -16.52 4.09 34.45
N ASP A 35 -15.31 4.27 34.99
CA ASP A 35 -14.11 3.64 34.45
C ASP A 35 -14.21 2.12 34.47
N ILE A 36 -13.58 1.48 33.48
CA ILE A 36 -13.42 0.04 33.40
C ILE A 36 -12.10 -0.30 34.11
N THR A 37 -12.21 -0.82 35.33
CA THR A 37 -11.07 -1.04 36.25
C THR A 37 -10.69 -2.51 36.42
N VAL A 38 -11.49 -3.42 35.85
CA VAL A 38 -11.26 -4.86 35.82
C VAL A 38 -11.65 -5.39 34.45
N ASP A 39 -11.08 -6.53 34.06
CA ASP A 39 -11.40 -7.16 32.78
C ASP A 39 -12.91 -7.33 32.65
N THR A 40 -13.45 -6.81 31.55
CA THR A 40 -14.89 -6.65 31.36
C THR A 40 -15.27 -7.10 29.96
N THR A 41 -16.36 -7.85 29.85
CA THR A 41 -16.95 -8.25 28.58
C THR A 41 -18.32 -7.62 28.41
N TRP A 42 -18.50 -6.95 27.28
CA TRP A 42 -19.78 -6.45 26.78
C TRP A 42 -20.31 -7.46 25.76
N HIS A 43 -21.36 -8.18 26.14
CA HIS A 43 -22.07 -9.09 25.26
C HIS A 43 -22.93 -8.32 24.24
N ALA A 44 -23.51 -9.01 23.26
CA ALA A 44 -24.38 -8.40 22.26
C ALA A 44 -25.46 -7.48 22.90
N GLY A 45 -25.44 -6.21 22.53
CA GLY A 45 -26.35 -5.20 23.08
C GLY A 45 -26.04 -3.79 22.63
N THR A 46 -26.81 -2.85 23.16
CA THR A 46 -26.70 -1.41 22.91
C THR A 46 -26.02 -0.73 24.10
N TYR A 47 -24.93 -0.02 23.82
CA TYR A 47 -24.09 0.64 24.82
C TYR A 47 -24.00 2.13 24.54
N TYR A 48 -24.23 2.96 25.54
CA TYR A 48 -24.04 4.41 25.47
C TYR A 48 -22.83 4.80 26.31
N ILE A 49 -21.81 5.39 25.69
CA ILE A 49 -20.67 5.95 26.41
C ILE A 49 -21.11 7.26 27.04
N CYS A 50 -21.12 7.36 28.37
CA CYS A 50 -21.67 8.51 29.10
C CYS A 50 -20.64 9.22 29.96
N HIS A 51 -20.95 10.46 30.36
CA HIS A 51 -20.09 11.28 31.20
C HIS A 51 -19.75 10.61 32.56
N VAL A 52 -18.47 10.62 32.92
CA VAL A 52 -17.97 10.35 34.28
C VAL A 52 -17.59 11.70 34.90
N GLY A 53 -18.58 12.43 35.41
CA GLY A 53 -18.41 13.83 35.79
C GLY A 53 -18.18 14.71 34.55
N ASN A 54 -17.01 15.34 34.45
CA ASN A 54 -16.66 16.24 33.33
C ASN A 54 -15.77 15.58 32.25
N ARG A 55 -15.61 14.26 32.30
CA ARG A 55 -14.73 13.47 31.40
C ARG A 55 -15.44 12.24 30.85
N GLU A 56 -14.81 11.61 29.88
CA GLU A 56 -15.13 10.30 29.34
C GLU A 56 -14.83 9.15 30.33
N PRO A 57 -15.46 7.97 30.15
CA PRO A 57 -15.00 6.72 30.75
C PRO A 57 -13.62 6.32 30.23
N ILE A 58 -12.83 5.69 31.09
CA ILE A 58 -11.48 5.21 30.76
C ILE A 58 -11.40 3.70 30.97
N VAL A 59 -10.85 2.96 30.01
CA VAL A 59 -10.35 1.58 30.23
C VAL A 59 -8.96 1.69 30.84
N LYS A 60 -8.81 1.27 32.10
CA LYS A 60 -7.56 1.47 32.86
C LYS A 60 -6.39 0.66 32.32
N GLU A 61 -5.19 1.13 32.62
CA GLU A 61 -3.93 0.49 32.26
C GLU A 61 -3.85 -0.96 32.76
N GLY A 62 -3.53 -1.90 31.87
CA GLY A 62 -3.50 -3.33 32.15
C GLY A 62 -4.87 -4.00 32.29
N VAL A 63 -5.97 -3.30 31.99
CA VAL A 63 -7.34 -3.85 31.96
C VAL A 63 -7.78 -4.10 30.52
N THR A 64 -8.49 -5.20 30.30
CA THR A 64 -9.07 -5.55 28.99
C THR A 64 -10.58 -5.31 28.96
N LEU A 65 -11.03 -4.50 28.01
CA LEU A 65 -12.43 -4.42 27.59
C LEU A 65 -12.62 -5.27 26.33
N THR A 66 -13.49 -6.27 26.38
CA THR A 66 -13.91 -7.05 25.21
C THR A 66 -15.34 -6.71 24.83
N ILE A 67 -15.61 -6.38 23.57
CA ILE A 67 -16.96 -6.12 23.04
C ILE A 67 -17.28 -7.16 21.97
N GLU A 68 -18.33 -7.95 22.21
CA GLU A 68 -18.74 -9.06 21.37
C GLU A 68 -19.62 -8.63 20.20
N SER A 69 -19.71 -9.52 19.20
CA SER A 69 -20.44 -9.30 17.96
C SER A 69 -21.93 -9.10 18.18
N GLY A 70 -22.53 -8.24 17.36
CA GLY A 70 -23.93 -7.83 17.50
C GLY A 70 -24.13 -6.64 18.44
N SER A 71 -23.05 -6.07 18.98
CA SER A 71 -23.11 -4.87 19.81
C SER A 71 -23.14 -3.59 18.97
N THR A 72 -23.89 -2.61 19.43
CA THR A 72 -23.84 -1.22 18.93
C THR A 72 -23.42 -0.29 20.06
N VAL A 73 -22.36 0.48 19.84
CA VAL A 73 -21.82 1.45 20.78
C VAL A 73 -22.10 2.85 20.26
N TYR A 74 -22.89 3.60 21.04
CA TYR A 74 -23.30 4.95 20.77
C TYR A 74 -22.44 5.95 21.54
N PHE A 75 -21.91 6.92 20.79
CA PHE A 75 -21.24 8.09 21.32
C PHE A 75 -22.12 9.33 21.19
N GLY A 76 -21.92 10.26 22.12
CA GLY A 76 -22.53 11.59 22.08
C GLY A 76 -21.76 12.57 21.22
N ASN A 77 -22.31 13.78 21.14
CA ASN A 77 -21.66 14.95 20.60
C ASN A 77 -21.31 15.94 21.73
N ARG A 78 -20.61 17.05 21.42
CA ARG A 78 -20.23 18.08 22.40
C ARG A 78 -21.42 18.88 22.99
N VAL A 79 -22.65 18.64 22.56
CA VAL A 79 -23.81 19.32 23.16
C VAL A 79 -24.34 18.46 24.30
N ASN A 80 -24.55 19.09 25.46
CA ASN A 80 -25.12 18.48 26.67
C ASN A 80 -26.59 18.10 26.44
N VAL A 81 -26.87 17.21 25.48
CA VAL A 81 -28.21 16.70 25.21
C VAL A 81 -28.27 15.28 25.78
N PRO A 82 -29.25 14.97 26.64
CA PRO A 82 -29.35 13.65 27.21
C PRO A 82 -29.97 12.67 26.20
N VAL A 83 -29.70 11.37 26.35
CA VAL A 83 -30.52 10.34 25.72
C VAL A 83 -31.96 10.51 26.24
N PRO A 84 -32.98 10.61 25.35
CA PRO A 84 -34.37 10.85 25.75
C PRO A 84 -34.82 9.94 26.89
N ASP A 85 -35.52 10.51 27.88
CA ASP A 85 -36.12 9.79 29.02
C ASP A 85 -35.14 9.06 29.97
N THR A 86 -33.83 9.26 29.84
CA THR A 86 -32.82 8.58 30.69
C THR A 86 -32.12 9.52 31.68
N GLY A 87 -32.04 10.81 31.37
CA GLY A 87 -31.18 11.77 32.09
C GLY A 87 -29.68 11.51 31.94
N LYS A 88 -29.27 10.66 31.00
CA LYS A 88 -27.88 10.27 30.74
C LYS A 88 -27.31 11.09 29.59
N TYR A 89 -26.10 11.58 29.76
CA TYR A 89 -25.41 12.43 28.78
C TYR A 89 -24.30 11.62 28.14
N PRO A 90 -24.39 11.31 26.84
CA PRO A 90 -23.35 10.57 26.17
C PRO A 90 -22.12 11.44 25.89
N TYR A 91 -20.94 10.87 26.11
CA TYR A 91 -19.66 11.50 25.82
C TYR A 91 -19.21 11.18 24.40
N SER A 92 -18.34 12.01 23.83
CA SER A 92 -17.95 11.88 22.43
C SER A 92 -16.80 10.90 22.16
N CYS A 93 -16.12 10.38 23.18
CA CYS A 93 -14.99 9.49 23.01
C CYS A 93 -14.94 8.43 24.12
N LEU A 94 -14.11 7.40 23.88
CA LEU A 94 -13.71 6.40 24.87
C LEU A 94 -12.19 6.36 24.90
N THR A 95 -11.60 6.60 26.06
CA THR A 95 -10.15 6.55 26.26
C THR A 95 -9.74 5.17 26.78
N VAL A 96 -8.70 4.59 26.17
CA VAL A 96 -8.23 3.23 26.41
C VAL A 96 -6.75 3.28 26.77
N ASN A 97 -6.47 3.19 28.07
CA ASN A 97 -5.10 3.09 28.59
C ASN A 97 -4.66 1.62 28.75
N GLY A 98 -5.62 0.69 28.68
CA GLY A 98 -5.39 -0.76 28.65
C GLY A 98 -5.61 -1.34 27.26
N THR A 99 -6.42 -2.38 27.16
CA THR A 99 -6.70 -3.06 25.89
C THR A 99 -8.19 -3.03 25.58
N LEU A 100 -8.54 -2.69 24.34
CA LEU A 100 -9.87 -2.88 23.77
C LEU A 100 -9.82 -3.92 22.65
N ILE A 101 -10.66 -4.95 22.76
CA ILE A 101 -10.89 -5.95 21.72
C ILE A 101 -12.36 -5.88 21.31
N ALA A 102 -12.63 -5.58 20.04
CA ALA A 102 -13.98 -5.53 19.51
C ALA A 102 -14.09 -6.39 18.25
N ASN A 103 -15.10 -7.26 18.20
CA ASN A 103 -15.36 -8.13 17.05
C ASN A 103 -16.81 -8.00 16.60
N GLY A 104 -17.07 -7.55 15.36
CA GLY A 104 -18.43 -7.46 14.83
C GLY A 104 -19.28 -6.37 15.50
N VAL A 105 -18.65 -5.26 15.90
CA VAL A 105 -19.26 -4.15 16.64
C VAL A 105 -19.53 -2.97 15.72
N THR A 106 -20.67 -2.31 15.89
CA THR A 106 -20.95 -1.02 15.24
C THR A 106 -20.69 0.13 16.21
N PHE A 107 -19.76 1.01 15.87
CA PHE A 107 -19.51 2.26 16.58
C PHE A 107 -20.15 3.42 15.81
N THR A 108 -21.05 4.18 16.45
CA THR A 108 -21.79 5.24 15.76
C THR A 108 -22.19 6.37 16.71
N THR A 109 -22.63 7.49 16.14
CA THR A 109 -23.34 8.54 16.88
C THR A 109 -24.76 8.11 17.22
N ILE A 110 -25.31 8.69 18.28
CA ILE A 110 -26.72 8.54 18.67
C ILE A 110 -27.63 8.97 17.50
N PRO A 111 -28.71 8.21 17.20
CA PRO A 111 -29.66 8.58 16.16
C PRO A 111 -30.40 9.88 16.50
N ASP A 112 -30.72 10.68 15.48
CA ASP A 112 -31.62 11.83 15.67
C ASP A 112 -32.98 11.37 16.23
N SER A 113 -33.57 12.17 17.13
CA SER A 113 -35.02 12.14 17.37
C SER A 113 -35.74 12.91 16.26
N GLU A 114 -37.00 12.58 15.96
CA GLU A 114 -37.79 13.30 14.95
C GLU A 114 -37.84 14.81 15.26
N GLY A 115 -37.22 15.63 14.41
CA GLY A 115 -37.21 17.09 14.54
C GLY A 115 -35.90 17.68 15.09
N GLU A 116 -34.95 16.88 15.56
CA GLU A 116 -33.64 17.35 16.03
C GLU A 116 -32.53 17.00 15.04
N THR A 117 -32.11 17.95 14.20
CA THR A 117 -31.01 17.77 13.23
C THR A 117 -29.61 17.86 13.85
N LEU A 118 -29.51 18.08 15.17
CA LEU A 118 -28.26 18.42 15.86
C LEU A 118 -27.33 17.21 16.08
N TRP A 119 -27.85 15.98 16.10
CA TRP A 119 -27.04 14.78 16.34
C TRP A 119 -26.26 14.36 15.10
N LYS A 120 -26.89 14.42 13.91
CA LYS A 120 -26.20 14.32 12.60
C LYS A 120 -25.09 15.35 12.38
N ASP A 121 -25.21 16.54 12.96
CA ASP A 121 -24.32 17.66 12.64
C ASP A 121 -23.09 17.80 13.56
N ALA A 122 -22.86 16.86 14.49
CA ALA A 122 -21.78 17.00 15.44
C ALA A 122 -20.81 15.81 15.51
N GLY A 123 -21.30 14.59 15.25
CA GLY A 123 -20.57 13.31 15.33
C GLY A 123 -19.68 13.14 16.58
N TRP A 124 -18.87 12.08 16.58
CA TRP A 124 -18.09 11.66 17.75
C TRP A 124 -16.57 11.80 17.53
N GLN A 125 -15.83 11.74 18.64
CA GLN A 125 -14.41 12.12 18.82
C GLN A 125 -13.46 10.93 19.00
N GLY A 126 -13.83 9.74 18.55
CA GLY A 126 -12.91 8.62 18.42
C GLY A 126 -12.80 7.70 19.63
N ILE A 127 -12.22 6.53 19.38
CA ILE A 127 -11.68 5.64 20.40
C ILE A 127 -10.19 5.90 20.46
N ILE A 128 -9.71 6.34 21.62
CA ILE A 128 -8.38 6.88 21.80
C ILE A 128 -7.57 5.89 22.64
N ALA A 129 -6.53 5.30 22.06
CA ALA A 129 -5.50 4.59 22.81
C ALA A 129 -4.48 5.61 23.32
N ASP A 130 -4.30 5.67 24.64
CA ASP A 130 -3.38 6.58 25.32
C ASP A 130 -2.58 5.79 26.37
N SER A 131 -1.33 5.46 26.04
CA SER A 131 -0.49 4.61 26.87
C SER A 131 0.16 5.40 28.01
N VAL A 132 -0.55 5.60 29.13
CA VAL A 132 -0.02 6.40 30.25
C VAL A 132 1.07 5.72 31.11
N ASP A 133 1.38 4.43 30.89
CA ASP A 133 2.38 3.65 31.63
C ASP A 133 3.31 2.92 30.65
N PRO A 134 4.63 3.25 30.58
CA PRO A 134 5.57 2.60 29.68
C PRO A 134 5.69 1.07 29.84
N ALA A 135 5.30 0.53 31.00
CA ALA A 135 5.30 -0.92 31.24
C ALA A 135 3.99 -1.61 30.80
N LYS A 136 2.97 -0.85 30.40
CA LYS A 136 1.63 -1.36 30.05
C LYS A 136 1.15 -0.71 28.76
N PRO A 137 1.27 -1.40 27.62
CA PRO A 137 0.86 -0.84 26.33
C PRO A 137 -0.64 -0.55 26.29
N ALA A 138 -1.01 0.50 25.57
CA ALA A 138 -2.38 0.71 25.13
C ALA A 138 -2.61 -0.02 23.80
N SER A 139 -3.72 -0.74 23.66
CA SER A 139 -3.97 -1.56 22.47
C SER A 139 -5.42 -1.51 22.03
N LEU A 140 -5.63 -1.27 20.74
CA LEU A 140 -6.94 -1.32 20.09
C LEU A 140 -6.94 -2.42 19.03
N SER A 141 -7.88 -3.37 19.15
CA SER A 141 -8.07 -4.44 18.17
C SER A 141 -9.52 -4.48 17.71
N PHE A 142 -9.72 -4.26 16.42
CA PHE A 142 -11.02 -4.25 15.77
C PHE A 142 -11.06 -5.29 14.65
N THR A 143 -12.03 -6.20 14.70
CA THR A 143 -12.25 -7.20 13.65
C THR A 143 -13.71 -7.18 13.21
N ASN A 144 -14.01 -7.14 11.91
CA ASN A 144 -15.39 -7.10 11.40
C ASN A 144 -16.23 -5.91 11.94
N CYS A 145 -15.61 -4.81 12.36
CA CYS A 145 -16.31 -3.68 12.96
C CYS A 145 -16.75 -2.66 11.91
N THR A 146 -17.78 -1.88 12.24
CA THR A 146 -18.24 -0.77 11.42
C THR A 146 -18.17 0.53 12.21
N PHE A 147 -17.52 1.54 11.66
CA PHE A 147 -17.43 2.89 12.21
C PHE A 147 -18.28 3.82 11.35
N ARG A 148 -19.31 4.44 11.95
CA ARG A 148 -20.23 5.33 11.26
C ARG A 148 -20.24 6.73 11.84
N ASN A 149 -20.43 7.72 10.97
CA ASN A 149 -20.73 9.11 11.34
C ASN A 149 -19.71 9.71 12.34
N CYS A 150 -18.44 9.36 12.19
CA CYS A 150 -17.38 9.96 12.99
C CYS A 150 -17.10 11.38 12.50
N ARG A 151 -17.09 12.35 13.42
CA ARG A 151 -16.89 13.77 13.12
C ARG A 151 -16.10 14.41 14.25
N GLY A 152 -14.78 14.28 14.20
CA GLY A 152 -13.89 14.96 15.12
C GLY A 152 -13.93 16.47 14.92
N ALA A 153 -14.21 17.24 15.97
CA ALA A 153 -13.98 18.68 15.99
C ALA A 153 -12.51 18.94 16.36
N TYR A 154 -11.71 19.39 15.38
CA TYR A 154 -10.26 19.67 15.46
C TYR A 154 -9.43 18.40 15.79
N THR A 155 -8.60 17.97 14.83
CA THR A 155 -7.57 16.89 14.90
C THR A 155 -7.98 15.45 15.27
N LEU A 156 -9.19 15.20 15.76
CA LEU A 156 -9.60 13.88 16.26
C LEU A 156 -10.13 12.95 15.14
N SER A 157 -9.90 11.64 15.30
CA SER A 157 -10.20 10.59 14.30
C SER A 157 -11.11 9.48 14.85
N SER A 158 -11.60 8.55 14.01
CA SER A 158 -12.47 7.46 14.52
C SER A 158 -11.72 6.49 15.43
N VAL A 159 -10.48 6.20 15.06
CA VAL A 159 -9.52 5.44 15.87
C VAL A 159 -8.27 6.29 15.99
N GLU A 160 -7.79 6.45 17.21
CA GLU A 160 -6.66 7.32 17.52
C GLU A 160 -5.67 6.62 18.44
N GLY A 161 -4.39 6.74 18.12
CA GLY A 161 -3.29 6.34 19.00
C GLY A 161 -2.44 7.54 19.35
N ILE A 162 -2.27 7.79 20.64
CA ILE A 162 -1.46 8.89 21.17
C ILE A 162 -0.39 8.31 22.09
N GLU A 163 0.86 8.65 21.81
CA GLU A 163 1.95 8.48 22.76
C GLU A 163 2.31 9.87 23.34
N GLY A 164 2.43 9.95 24.66
CA GLY A 164 2.71 11.18 25.40
C GLY A 164 4.16 11.36 25.85
N ASP A 165 4.96 10.29 25.97
CA ASP A 165 6.37 10.31 26.42
C ASP A 165 7.20 9.17 25.78
N ASP A 166 8.53 9.31 25.81
CA ASP A 166 9.49 8.29 25.34
C ASP A 166 9.25 6.94 26.03
N ALA A 167 9.12 5.86 25.25
CA ALA A 167 8.89 4.47 25.66
C ALA A 167 7.45 4.01 25.94
N GLN A 168 6.44 4.82 25.65
CA GLN A 168 5.05 4.35 25.63
C GLN A 168 4.78 3.51 24.37
N GLU A 169 4.05 2.40 24.50
CA GLU A 169 3.75 1.52 23.37
C GLU A 169 2.26 1.55 23.04
N VAL A 170 1.93 1.93 21.80
CA VAL A 170 0.55 1.97 21.30
C VAL A 170 0.41 1.06 20.10
N ASN A 171 -0.54 0.11 20.18
CA ASN A 171 -0.81 -0.84 19.11
C ASN A 171 -2.23 -0.68 18.57
N ILE A 172 -2.36 -0.54 17.24
CA ILE A 172 -3.64 -0.46 16.55
C ILE A 172 -3.71 -1.60 15.52
N SER A 173 -4.72 -2.46 15.65
CA SER A 173 -5.03 -3.52 14.71
C SER A 173 -6.47 -3.39 14.22
N VAL A 174 -6.63 -3.26 12.91
CA VAL A 174 -7.92 -3.12 12.24
C VAL A 174 -7.99 -4.16 11.12
N ASN A 175 -8.96 -5.06 11.16
CA ASN A 175 -9.07 -6.14 10.19
C ASN A 175 -10.51 -6.34 9.73
N ASN A 176 -10.73 -6.32 8.41
CA ASN A 176 -12.05 -6.52 7.80
C ASN A 176 -13.11 -5.54 8.33
N CYS A 177 -12.71 -4.28 8.57
CA CYS A 177 -13.61 -3.25 9.08
C CYS A 177 -14.13 -2.35 7.97
N VAL A 178 -15.18 -1.58 8.27
CA VAL A 178 -15.73 -0.55 7.39
C VAL A 178 -15.75 0.78 8.12
N PHE A 179 -15.13 1.80 7.53
CA PHE A 179 -15.21 3.18 7.95
C PHE A 179 -16.09 3.94 6.96
N GLU A 180 -17.25 4.39 7.42
CA GLU A 180 -18.24 5.15 6.64
C GLU A 180 -18.56 6.47 7.33
N SER A 181 -18.22 7.60 6.73
CA SER A 181 -18.61 8.91 7.28
C SER A 181 -19.06 9.84 6.15
N PRO A 182 -20.37 10.15 6.02
CA PRO A 182 -20.87 10.93 4.90
C PRO A 182 -20.22 12.32 4.85
N ASN A 183 -19.47 12.54 3.76
CA ASN A 183 -18.63 13.71 3.53
C ASN A 183 -19.45 15.02 3.57
N LYS A 184 -19.22 15.86 4.59
CA LYS A 184 -19.65 17.27 4.61
C LYS A 184 -18.40 18.14 4.58
N THR A 185 -18.01 18.55 3.38
CA THR A 185 -16.70 19.05 2.97
C THR A 185 -16.17 20.32 3.66
N ASP A 186 -16.95 21.03 4.46
CA ASP A 186 -16.63 22.46 4.72
C ASP A 186 -16.26 22.79 6.17
N LEU A 187 -16.34 21.84 7.13
CA LEU A 187 -16.26 22.20 8.56
C LEU A 187 -15.01 21.69 9.30
N TYR A 188 -14.38 20.56 8.92
CA TYR A 188 -13.27 19.98 9.69
C TYR A 188 -12.19 19.30 8.82
N PRO A 189 -11.26 20.06 8.20
CA PRO A 189 -10.33 19.57 7.18
C PRO A 189 -9.21 18.63 7.68
N PHE A 190 -9.17 18.33 8.99
CA PHE A 190 -8.12 17.55 9.65
C PHE A 190 -8.56 16.17 10.16
N SER A 191 -9.84 15.82 10.06
CA SER A 191 -10.34 14.52 10.53
C SER A 191 -9.89 13.37 9.63
N ALA A 192 -9.37 12.29 10.23
CA ALA A 192 -8.99 11.04 9.57
C ALA A 192 -9.83 9.87 10.08
N ALA A 193 -9.85 8.76 9.34
CA ALA A 193 -10.43 7.51 9.82
C ALA A 193 -9.56 6.92 10.93
N ILE A 194 -8.26 6.86 10.68
CA ILE A 194 -7.25 6.40 11.65
C ILE A 194 -6.17 7.46 11.76
N TYR A 195 -5.87 7.88 12.98
CA TYR A 195 -4.77 8.78 13.28
C TYR A 195 -3.85 8.17 14.33
N TYR A 196 -2.55 8.33 14.11
CA TYR A 196 -1.52 7.97 15.08
C TYR A 196 -0.52 9.10 15.21
N SER A 197 -0.20 9.45 16.46
CA SER A 197 0.80 10.46 16.79
C SER A 197 1.55 10.08 18.05
N ASN A 198 2.87 10.09 18.00
CA ASN A 198 3.70 9.90 19.19
C ASN A 198 4.25 11.19 19.81
N GLY A 199 3.80 12.35 19.32
CA GLY A 199 4.22 13.65 19.83
C GLY A 199 5.58 14.10 19.32
N GLN A 200 5.77 15.42 19.29
CA GLN A 200 6.98 16.01 18.73
C GLN A 200 8.22 15.69 19.60
N ASN A 201 9.21 15.04 19.01
CA ASN A 201 10.52 14.73 19.60
C ASN A 201 10.57 13.55 20.58
N HIS A 202 9.67 12.57 20.44
CA HIS A 202 9.66 11.40 21.30
C HIS A 202 10.01 10.10 20.58
N ALA A 203 10.79 9.25 21.25
CA ALA A 203 11.19 7.93 20.75
C ALA A 203 10.06 6.91 21.00
N GLY A 204 9.05 6.97 20.14
CA GLY A 204 7.86 6.13 20.26
C GLY A 204 8.02 4.67 19.83
N LYS A 205 7.09 3.80 20.24
CA LYS A 205 7.07 2.38 19.84
C LYS A 205 5.65 1.91 19.57
N GLY A 206 5.48 1.06 18.57
CA GLY A 206 4.17 0.49 18.34
C GLY A 206 3.98 -0.14 16.97
N THR A 207 2.75 -0.56 16.74
CA THR A 207 2.35 -1.16 15.47
C THR A 207 1.01 -0.60 15.01
N ILE A 208 0.91 -0.36 13.71
CA ILE A 208 -0.33 0.02 13.04
C ILE A 208 -0.55 -1.00 11.92
N SER A 209 -1.50 -1.90 12.12
CA SER A 209 -1.85 -2.93 11.13
C SER A 209 -3.28 -2.77 10.67
N VAL A 210 -3.49 -2.38 9.42
CA VAL A 210 -4.81 -2.24 8.79
C VAL A 210 -4.92 -3.21 7.63
N LYS A 211 -5.88 -4.14 7.70
CA LYS A 211 -6.05 -5.21 6.71
C LYS A 211 -7.48 -5.29 6.21
N ASN A 212 -7.65 -5.50 4.90
CA ASN A 212 -8.94 -5.78 4.25
C ASN A 212 -10.05 -4.79 4.64
N THR A 213 -9.69 -3.53 4.86
CA THR A 213 -10.58 -2.52 5.45
C THR A 213 -11.02 -1.52 4.38
N GLU A 214 -12.30 -1.15 4.42
CA GLU A 214 -12.89 -0.17 3.50
C GLU A 214 -13.03 1.20 4.17
N PHE A 215 -12.64 2.24 3.46
CA PHE A 215 -12.79 3.65 3.84
C PHE A 215 -13.65 4.35 2.80
N THR A 216 -14.83 4.82 3.20
CA THR A 216 -15.81 5.43 2.29
C THR A 216 -16.28 6.78 2.79
N ASP A 217 -16.24 7.78 1.89
CA ASP A 217 -16.71 9.17 2.11
C ASP A 217 -15.91 9.99 3.15
N TYR A 218 -14.77 9.49 3.62
CA TYR A 218 -13.94 10.20 4.59
C TYR A 218 -13.23 11.43 4.01
N ASN A 219 -12.87 12.39 4.87
CA ASN A 219 -12.01 13.51 4.45
C ASN A 219 -10.55 13.06 4.26
N ARG A 220 -10.01 12.27 5.21
CA ARG A 220 -8.69 11.64 5.16
C ARG A 220 -8.77 10.18 5.58
N GLY A 221 -7.90 9.34 5.04
CA GLY A 221 -7.86 7.91 5.37
C GLY A 221 -7.03 7.64 6.62
N ILE A 222 -5.78 7.20 6.42
CA ILE A 222 -4.86 6.81 7.49
C ILE A 222 -3.74 7.84 7.58
N ILE A 223 -3.58 8.45 8.75
CA ILE A 223 -2.56 9.46 9.02
C ILE A 223 -1.69 8.98 10.18
N VAL A 224 -0.38 8.94 9.95
CA VAL A 224 0.64 8.65 10.96
C VAL A 224 1.59 9.84 10.94
N GLY A 225 1.50 10.70 11.94
CA GLY A 225 2.17 12.00 11.94
C GLY A 225 2.70 12.42 13.29
N GLY A 226 3.56 13.43 13.30
CA GLY A 226 4.15 13.97 14.53
C GLY A 226 5.40 13.26 15.04
N ASN A 227 5.97 12.34 14.26
CA ASN A 227 6.97 11.37 14.72
C ASN A 227 8.41 11.73 14.31
N GLN A 228 9.38 11.51 15.21
CA GLN A 228 10.79 11.31 14.83
C GLN A 228 10.92 9.89 14.21
N ARG A 229 12.13 9.45 13.86
CA ARG A 229 12.30 8.09 13.32
C ARG A 229 12.23 7.07 14.45
N ASP A 230 11.01 6.63 14.73
CA ASP A 230 10.63 5.82 15.88
C ASP A 230 10.45 4.34 15.52
N ASP A 231 10.45 3.43 16.51
CA ASP A 231 10.28 1.97 16.36
C ASP A 231 8.82 1.60 16.04
N ILE A 232 8.20 2.33 15.11
CA ILE A 232 6.81 2.11 14.67
C ILE A 232 6.82 1.36 13.35
N ASP A 233 6.14 0.22 13.32
CA ASP A 233 5.90 -0.54 12.11
C ASP A 233 4.47 -0.33 11.61
N ILE A 234 4.34 0.09 10.35
CA ILE A 234 3.07 0.34 9.69
C ILE A 234 2.84 -0.71 8.60
N SER A 235 1.68 -1.37 8.61
CA SER A 235 1.25 -2.32 7.59
C SER A 235 -0.17 -2.03 7.16
N ILE A 236 -0.35 -1.75 5.86
CA ILE A 236 -1.63 -1.46 5.21
C ILE A 236 -1.75 -2.42 4.02
N ASP A 237 -2.68 -3.37 4.13
CA ASP A 237 -2.81 -4.49 3.18
C ASP A 237 -4.28 -4.70 2.76
N GLY A 238 -4.54 -4.83 1.46
CA GLY A 238 -5.87 -5.18 0.96
C GLY A 238 -6.95 -4.13 1.23
N CYS A 239 -6.59 -2.88 1.54
CA CYS A 239 -7.54 -1.83 1.90
C CYS A 239 -8.13 -1.14 0.67
N THR A 240 -9.37 -0.67 0.78
CA THR A 240 -10.06 0.05 -0.30
C THR A 240 -10.45 1.45 0.16
N PHE A 241 -10.12 2.47 -0.63
CA PHE A 241 -10.45 3.87 -0.37
C PHE A 241 -11.41 4.38 -1.45
N ASN A 242 -12.63 4.75 -1.05
CA ASN A 242 -13.72 5.21 -1.90
C ASN A 242 -14.11 6.64 -1.51
N ASN A 243 -14.16 7.56 -2.48
CA ASN A 243 -14.54 8.95 -2.26
C ASN A 243 -13.87 9.63 -1.04
N VAL A 244 -12.59 9.32 -0.80
CA VAL A 244 -11.80 9.98 0.26
C VAL A 244 -11.23 11.28 -0.29
N ALA A 245 -11.46 12.40 0.41
CA ALA A 245 -11.25 13.74 -0.18
C ALA A 245 -9.77 14.11 -0.41
N LYS A 246 -8.88 13.76 0.52
CA LYS A 246 -7.43 14.04 0.44
C LYS A 246 -6.60 13.24 1.45
N GLU A 247 -5.30 13.16 1.26
CA GLU A 247 -4.36 12.47 2.16
C GLU A 247 -4.89 11.06 2.53
N LEU A 248 -5.10 10.22 1.52
CA LEU A 248 -5.67 8.88 1.70
C LEU A 248 -4.77 8.06 2.63
N ILE A 249 -3.45 8.15 2.41
CA ILE A 249 -2.44 7.64 3.34
C ILE A 249 -1.33 8.68 3.46
N ARG A 250 -1.01 9.07 4.70
CA ARG A 250 0.16 9.90 5.00
C ARG A 250 0.91 9.30 6.18
N ILE A 251 2.14 8.89 5.93
CA ILE A 251 3.07 8.38 6.94
C ILE A 251 4.26 9.33 6.95
N GLU A 252 4.36 10.18 7.97
CA GLU A 252 5.42 11.18 8.04
C GLU A 252 6.76 10.57 8.46
N SER A 253 6.73 9.67 9.46
CA SER A 253 7.91 8.95 9.98
C SER A 253 7.50 7.60 10.58
N GLY A 254 8.50 6.80 10.96
CA GLY A 254 8.36 5.41 11.42
C GLY A 254 9.57 4.57 10.98
N ARG A 255 9.65 3.32 11.42
CA ARG A 255 10.73 2.39 11.05
C ARG A 255 10.45 1.66 9.75
N SER A 256 9.21 1.18 9.59
CA SER A 256 8.79 0.44 8.40
C SER A 256 7.39 0.84 7.94
N ALA A 257 7.18 0.83 6.62
CA ALA A 257 5.87 1.05 6.02
C ALA A 257 5.63 0.03 4.91
N VAL A 258 4.65 -0.84 5.09
CA VAL A 258 4.19 -1.79 4.08
C VAL A 258 2.84 -1.30 3.54
N LEU A 259 2.78 -1.03 2.23
CA LEU A 259 1.58 -0.68 1.50
C LEU A 259 1.39 -1.65 0.33
N GLN A 260 0.45 -2.58 0.47
CA GLN A 260 0.25 -3.60 -0.55
C GLN A 260 -1.20 -3.93 -0.83
N ASN A 261 -1.49 -4.37 -2.06
CA ASN A 261 -2.80 -4.85 -2.50
C ASN A 261 -3.96 -3.87 -2.26
N CYS A 262 -3.69 -2.58 -2.09
CA CYS A 262 -4.72 -1.59 -1.80
C CYS A 262 -5.34 -1.02 -3.09
N THR A 263 -6.63 -0.65 -3.03
CA THR A 263 -7.34 0.00 -4.14
C THR A 263 -7.73 1.42 -3.76
N PHE A 264 -7.30 2.38 -4.58
CA PHE A 264 -7.60 3.81 -4.42
C PHE A 264 -8.54 4.25 -5.54
N ASN A 265 -9.78 4.60 -5.20
CA ASN A 265 -10.81 5.02 -6.13
C ASN A 265 -11.03 6.53 -6.11
N ASP A 266 -11.74 7.02 -7.13
CA ASP A 266 -12.22 8.40 -7.24
C ASP A 266 -11.13 9.48 -7.17
N ILE A 267 -9.92 9.14 -7.62
CA ILE A 267 -8.81 10.08 -7.73
C ILE A 267 -9.12 11.07 -8.87
N LYS A 268 -9.08 12.36 -8.56
CA LYS A 268 -9.46 13.44 -9.48
C LYS A 268 -8.65 14.72 -9.24
N GLU A 269 -8.78 15.68 -10.15
CA GLU A 269 -8.16 17.01 -9.99
C GLU A 269 -8.53 17.67 -8.65
N GLY A 270 -7.59 18.42 -8.06
CA GLY A 270 -7.78 19.10 -6.78
C GLY A 270 -7.50 18.24 -5.55
N MET A 271 -7.38 16.91 -5.69
CA MET A 271 -7.00 16.05 -4.57
C MET A 271 -5.59 16.40 -4.05
N GLU A 272 -5.50 16.71 -2.77
CA GLU A 272 -4.23 16.96 -2.09
C GLU A 272 -3.66 15.63 -1.61
N ARG A 273 -2.53 15.17 -2.21
CA ARG A 273 -1.73 14.01 -1.78
C ARG A 273 -2.53 12.69 -1.73
N ILE A 274 -2.11 11.70 -2.51
CA ILE A 274 -2.77 10.39 -2.53
C ILE A 274 -2.13 9.50 -1.46
N VAL A 275 -0.90 9.05 -1.70
CA VAL A 275 -0.06 8.35 -0.73
C VAL A 275 1.25 9.12 -0.53
N GLU A 276 1.59 9.42 0.72
CA GLU A 276 2.91 9.93 1.12
C GLU A 276 3.53 9.06 2.20
N ILE A 277 4.78 8.64 2.01
CA ILE A 277 5.53 7.81 2.96
C ILE A 277 6.91 8.44 3.16
N PHE A 278 7.25 8.79 4.39
CA PHE A 278 8.56 9.35 4.79
C PHE A 278 8.97 10.59 3.97
N TYR A 279 8.02 11.48 3.69
CA TYR A 279 8.24 12.67 2.86
C TYR A 279 9.06 13.79 3.56
N SER A 280 9.09 13.84 4.89
CA SER A 280 9.74 14.88 5.71
C SER A 280 11.24 14.61 5.91
N GLN A 281 12.08 15.63 5.71
CA GLN A 281 13.54 15.51 5.58
C GLN A 281 14.38 15.97 6.78
N ASN A 282 13.77 16.27 7.92
CA ASN A 282 14.49 17.01 8.97
C ASN A 282 14.81 16.21 10.24
N GLU A 283 14.52 14.91 10.28
CA GLU A 283 14.50 14.20 11.56
C GLU A 283 15.52 13.06 11.62
N ARG A 284 16.30 13.12 12.70
CA ARG A 284 17.48 12.31 12.97
C ARG A 284 17.05 10.85 13.16
N SER A 285 17.78 9.90 12.57
CA SER A 285 17.63 8.49 12.90
C SER A 285 18.96 7.77 12.93
N SER A 286 19.07 6.80 13.82
CA SER A 286 20.13 5.79 13.83
C SER A 286 19.78 4.55 13.00
N ALA A 287 18.54 4.41 12.51
CA ALA A 287 18.05 3.22 11.81
C ALA A 287 17.56 3.54 10.40
N ASP A 288 17.86 2.62 9.47
CA ASP A 288 17.38 2.71 8.09
C ASP A 288 15.87 2.46 8.03
N GLN A 289 15.15 3.30 7.28
CA GLN A 289 13.72 3.11 7.02
C GLN A 289 13.49 2.08 5.93
N THR A 290 12.49 1.23 6.10
CA THR A 290 12.08 0.28 5.06
C THR A 290 10.69 0.61 4.53
N VAL A 291 10.51 0.50 3.22
CA VAL A 291 9.23 0.75 2.55
C VAL A 291 8.95 -0.40 1.59
N THR A 292 7.77 -1.00 1.70
CA THR A 292 7.27 -1.97 0.72
C THR A 292 6.05 -1.40 0.02
N ILE A 293 6.06 -1.38 -1.32
CA ILE A 293 4.96 -0.91 -2.17
C ILE A 293 4.74 -1.94 -3.28
N SER A 294 3.60 -2.64 -3.27
CA SER A 294 3.33 -3.69 -4.26
C SER A 294 1.84 -3.94 -4.48
N GLY A 295 1.44 -4.25 -5.71
CA GLY A 295 0.08 -4.72 -6.04
C GLY A 295 -1.03 -3.69 -5.84
N ASN A 296 -0.72 -2.41 -5.67
CA ASN A 296 -1.73 -1.38 -5.45
C ASN A 296 -2.41 -0.97 -6.76
N LYS A 297 -3.68 -0.57 -6.70
CA LYS A 297 -4.47 -0.12 -7.86
C LYS A 297 -4.93 1.32 -7.69
N PHE A 298 -4.53 2.20 -8.61
CA PHE A 298 -4.88 3.61 -8.62
C PHE A 298 -5.89 3.91 -9.72
N ASN A 299 -7.13 4.22 -9.33
CA ASN A 299 -8.23 4.53 -10.23
C ASN A 299 -8.50 6.04 -10.21
N GLY A 300 -8.10 6.72 -11.29
CA GLY A 300 -8.25 8.15 -11.46
C GLY A 300 -8.74 8.51 -12.84
N ASP A 301 -9.39 9.67 -12.97
CA ASP A 301 -9.91 10.16 -14.24
C ASP A 301 -8.86 10.93 -15.07
N GLU A 302 -9.25 11.40 -16.26
CA GLU A 302 -8.39 12.14 -17.18
C GLU A 302 -7.92 13.50 -16.64
N THR A 303 -8.56 14.04 -15.60
CA THR A 303 -8.18 15.30 -14.94
C THR A 303 -7.10 15.10 -13.88
N THR A 304 -6.75 13.86 -13.57
CA THR A 304 -5.83 13.52 -12.48
C THR A 304 -4.40 14.01 -12.76
N ALA A 305 -4.04 15.14 -12.15
CA ALA A 305 -2.73 15.77 -12.27
C ALA A 305 -1.83 15.54 -11.04
N LYS A 306 -1.74 14.28 -10.55
CA LYS A 306 -1.07 13.93 -9.29
C LYS A 306 -0.31 12.61 -9.38
N TYR A 307 0.89 12.57 -8.80
CA TYR A 307 1.63 11.33 -8.61
C TYR A 307 0.95 10.48 -7.53
N PRO A 308 0.73 9.17 -7.78
CA PRO A 308 0.00 8.27 -6.88
C PRO A 308 0.69 8.09 -5.53
N ILE A 309 2.03 8.08 -5.53
CA ILE A 309 2.86 7.81 -4.36
C ILE A 309 4.04 8.78 -4.37
N VAL A 310 4.30 9.39 -3.22
CA VAL A 310 5.55 10.10 -2.94
C VAL A 310 6.27 9.40 -1.78
N VAL A 311 7.55 9.10 -1.95
CA VAL A 311 8.36 8.39 -0.96
C VAL A 311 9.67 9.14 -0.68
N GLY A 312 10.11 9.14 0.58
CA GLY A 312 11.44 9.62 0.95
C GLY A 312 12.54 8.86 0.23
N ALA A 313 13.44 9.58 -0.46
CA ALA A 313 14.52 9.00 -1.26
C ALA A 313 15.55 8.22 -0.43
N ASN A 314 15.61 8.51 0.87
CA ASN A 314 16.51 7.89 1.85
C ASN A 314 16.05 6.52 2.38
N ALA A 315 14.84 6.08 2.05
CA ALA A 315 14.35 4.78 2.48
C ALA A 315 14.96 3.63 1.66
N LYS A 316 14.91 2.42 2.25
CA LYS A 316 15.08 1.14 1.57
C LYS A 316 13.74 0.68 1.03
N ILE A 317 13.49 0.98 -0.24
CA ILE A 317 12.24 0.75 -0.95
C ILE A 317 12.33 -0.61 -1.68
N ASN A 318 11.44 -1.55 -1.37
CA ASN A 318 11.30 -2.86 -2.00
C ASN A 318 12.62 -3.67 -2.10
N GLU A 319 13.43 -3.69 -1.04
CA GLU A 319 14.74 -4.37 -1.12
C GLU A 319 14.64 -5.89 -1.35
N ASN A 320 13.59 -6.54 -0.80
CA ASN A 320 13.41 -7.99 -0.73
C ASN A 320 12.10 -8.47 -1.37
N VAL A 321 11.50 -7.70 -2.29
CA VAL A 321 10.19 -8.04 -2.88
C VAL A 321 10.31 -8.07 -4.41
N ASP A 322 10.02 -9.22 -5.00
CA ASP A 322 9.78 -9.34 -6.45
C ASP A 322 8.41 -8.72 -6.75
N GLY A 323 8.42 -7.41 -7.00
CA GLY A 323 7.23 -6.56 -6.91
C GLY A 323 6.12 -6.95 -7.87
N VAL A 324 4.97 -7.38 -7.32
CA VAL A 324 3.69 -7.28 -8.03
C VAL A 324 3.49 -5.79 -8.36
N PRO A 325 3.31 -5.43 -9.63
CA PRO A 325 3.33 -4.02 -9.98
C PRO A 325 2.09 -3.26 -9.51
N ASN A 326 2.27 -1.96 -9.23
CA ASN A 326 1.10 -1.09 -9.06
C ASN A 326 0.45 -0.81 -10.41
N THR A 327 -0.87 -0.83 -10.45
CA THR A 327 -1.66 -0.67 -11.68
C THR A 327 -2.45 0.62 -11.67
N PHE A 328 -2.73 1.13 -12.87
CA PHE A 328 -3.45 2.38 -13.07
C PHE A 328 -4.65 2.13 -13.96
N SER A 329 -5.79 2.73 -13.61
CA SER A 329 -6.93 2.78 -14.53
C SER A 329 -6.53 3.41 -15.88
N ARG A 330 -7.23 3.03 -16.95
CA ARG A 330 -6.95 3.50 -18.31
C ARG A 330 -6.95 5.03 -18.42
N THR A 331 -7.82 5.69 -17.67
CA THR A 331 -8.03 7.14 -17.65
C THR A 331 -6.98 7.91 -16.85
N TYR A 332 -6.25 7.27 -15.93
CA TYR A 332 -5.21 7.93 -15.14
C TYR A 332 -4.09 8.43 -16.07
N PRO A 333 -3.74 9.72 -16.15
CA PRO A 333 -2.82 10.20 -17.19
C PRO A 333 -1.40 9.64 -17.03
N LYS A 334 -0.81 9.17 -18.14
CA LYS A 334 0.53 8.53 -18.16
C LYS A 334 1.62 9.42 -17.56
N ALA A 335 1.52 10.74 -17.72
CA ALA A 335 2.48 11.72 -17.20
C ALA A 335 2.65 11.71 -15.68
N TYR A 336 1.73 11.07 -14.95
CA TYR A 336 1.74 11.00 -13.48
C TYR A 336 1.88 9.58 -12.91
N ARG A 337 2.04 8.54 -13.75
CA ARG A 337 2.13 7.13 -13.31
C ARG A 337 3.54 6.77 -12.81
N TYR A 338 4.02 7.51 -11.80
CA TYR A 338 5.36 7.37 -11.24
C TYR A 338 5.32 7.30 -9.72
N ILE A 339 6.28 6.60 -9.11
CA ILE A 339 6.61 6.78 -7.70
C ILE A 339 7.58 7.95 -7.61
N ARG A 340 7.12 9.07 -7.06
CA ARG A 340 7.95 10.26 -6.92
C ARG A 340 8.86 10.10 -5.71
N LEU A 341 10.17 10.24 -5.92
CA LEU A 341 11.13 10.29 -4.83
C LEU A 341 11.31 11.73 -4.36
N ASN A 342 11.34 11.92 -3.04
CA ASN A 342 11.54 13.22 -2.43
C ASN A 342 12.75 13.22 -1.50
N GLY A 343 13.59 14.24 -1.65
CA GLY A 343 14.68 14.53 -0.73
C GLY A 343 16.03 13.94 -1.04
N GLY A 344 16.99 14.30 -0.19
CA GLY A 344 18.34 13.76 -0.23
C GLY A 344 18.47 12.44 0.53
N ILE A 345 19.61 11.79 0.35
CA ILE A 345 20.03 10.60 1.08
C ILE A 345 21.16 11.03 2.01
N GLY A 346 20.84 11.16 3.29
CA GLY A 346 21.65 11.86 4.28
C GLY A 346 21.59 13.39 4.17
N SER A 347 22.40 14.08 4.97
CA SER A 347 22.48 15.55 4.99
C SER A 347 23.82 16.05 5.53
N ILE A 348 24.29 17.19 5.00
CA ILE A 348 25.49 17.91 5.47
C ILE A 348 25.11 19.18 6.23
N SER A 349 24.52 19.04 7.42
CA SER A 349 24.43 20.17 8.35
C SER A 349 25.76 20.30 9.12
N THR A 350 26.32 21.52 9.20
CA THR A 350 27.55 21.81 9.99
C THR A 350 27.40 21.52 11.48
N THR A 351 26.18 21.32 11.95
CA THR A 351 25.85 20.97 13.34
C THR A 351 25.39 19.50 13.47
N TYR A 352 24.91 18.87 12.39
CA TYR A 352 24.16 17.60 12.44
C TYR A 352 24.30 16.78 11.13
N ALA A 353 25.49 16.30 10.78
CA ALA A 353 25.62 15.37 9.66
C ALA A 353 24.82 14.08 9.94
N SER A 354 23.97 13.66 9.00
CA SER A 354 23.29 12.36 9.01
C SER A 354 23.71 11.58 7.77
N PHE A 355 24.16 10.36 7.98
CA PHE A 355 24.55 9.44 6.91
C PHE A 355 23.51 8.32 6.85
N GLU A 356 22.98 8.05 5.66
CA GLU A 356 21.88 7.11 5.47
C GLU A 356 22.21 6.12 4.36
N ASN A 357 21.67 4.90 4.49
CA ASN A 357 21.79 3.86 3.48
C ASN A 357 20.44 3.62 2.80
N ALA A 358 20.29 4.14 1.59
CA ALA A 358 19.09 3.95 0.78
C ALA A 358 19.24 2.75 -0.17
N ILE A 359 18.12 2.10 -0.44
CA ILE A 359 18.02 1.07 -1.47
C ILE A 359 16.78 1.36 -2.31
N TRP A 360 16.92 1.42 -3.64
CA TRP A 360 15.79 1.50 -4.56
C TRP A 360 15.65 0.16 -5.29
N GLY A 361 14.68 -0.63 -4.85
CA GLY A 361 14.27 -1.91 -5.43
C GLY A 361 13.15 -1.76 -6.46
N GLN A 362 12.77 -2.87 -7.10
CA GLN A 362 11.72 -2.84 -8.12
C GLN A 362 10.33 -2.69 -7.48
N ALA A 363 9.59 -1.65 -7.87
CA ALA A 363 8.21 -1.44 -7.46
C ALA A 363 7.19 -1.76 -8.56
N GLY A 364 7.68 -2.19 -9.73
CA GLY A 364 6.89 -2.38 -10.94
C GLY A 364 6.34 -1.07 -11.54
N THR A 365 6.46 0.04 -10.82
CA THR A 365 6.19 1.40 -11.29
C THR A 365 7.49 2.19 -11.31
N PRO A 366 7.82 2.91 -12.40
CA PRO A 366 9.06 3.67 -12.47
C PRO A 366 9.17 4.76 -11.40
N TYR A 367 10.39 4.98 -10.91
CA TYR A 367 10.68 6.11 -10.04
C TYR A 367 10.79 7.40 -10.85
N LEU A 368 10.47 8.53 -10.21
CA LEU A 368 10.64 9.87 -10.76
C LEU A 368 11.37 10.78 -9.77
N LEU A 369 12.44 11.41 -10.25
CA LEU A 369 13.09 12.54 -9.61
C LEU A 369 12.50 13.82 -10.19
N SER A 370 11.61 14.48 -9.43
CA SER A 370 11.08 15.80 -9.82
C SER A 370 11.94 16.97 -9.34
N ASN A 371 12.87 16.68 -8.43
CA ASN A 371 13.86 17.58 -7.86
C ASN A 371 15.16 16.78 -7.76
N SER A 372 16.29 17.48 -7.73
CA SER A 372 17.58 16.81 -7.57
C SER A 372 17.65 16.03 -6.27
N VAL A 373 17.96 14.74 -6.37
CA VAL A 373 18.26 13.88 -5.23
C VAL A 373 19.77 13.86 -5.07
N ARG A 374 20.26 14.07 -3.84
CA ARG A 374 21.69 14.06 -3.53
C ARG A 374 22.03 12.92 -2.59
N VAL A 375 23.03 12.13 -2.95
CA VAL A 375 23.71 11.19 -2.06
C VAL A 375 24.89 11.90 -1.41
N PHE A 376 24.79 12.21 -0.12
CA PHE A 376 25.76 13.07 0.57
C PHE A 376 27.01 12.31 1.07
N GLY A 377 28.19 12.81 0.72
CA GLY A 377 29.48 12.61 1.39
C GLY A 377 30.00 13.91 2.03
N TYR A 378 30.77 13.82 3.13
CA TYR A 378 31.29 14.96 3.91
C TYR A 378 32.82 15.11 3.75
N GLY A 379 33.28 16.29 3.32
CA GLY A 379 34.68 16.52 2.90
C GLY A 379 35.60 17.26 3.88
N ASP A 380 35.63 16.90 5.17
CA ASP A 380 36.65 17.45 6.10
C ASP A 380 37.05 16.50 7.26
N LYS A 381 36.52 15.27 7.31
CA LYS A 381 36.91 14.25 8.30
C LYS A 381 37.05 12.89 7.62
N ASP A 382 38.28 12.40 7.49
CA ASP A 382 38.65 11.05 7.04
C ASP A 382 38.17 9.96 8.04
N ASP A 383 36.88 9.89 8.35
CA ASP A 383 36.31 8.78 9.14
C ASP A 383 35.66 7.68 8.28
N GLY A 384 35.55 7.90 6.96
CA GLY A 384 35.00 6.95 6.01
C GLY A 384 33.48 6.81 6.04
N ILE A 385 32.77 7.64 6.81
CA ILE A 385 31.32 7.56 6.94
C ILE A 385 30.66 8.53 5.94
N HIS A 386 29.87 8.00 5.03
CA HIS A 386 29.16 8.75 4.00
C HIS A 386 27.85 8.02 3.65
N SER A 387 26.90 8.74 3.05
CA SER A 387 25.63 8.15 2.65
C SER A 387 25.79 7.25 1.44
N SER A 388 24.95 6.24 1.32
CA SER A 388 24.99 5.28 0.22
C SER A 388 23.62 5.10 -0.44
N LEU A 389 23.64 4.87 -1.74
CA LEU A 389 22.49 4.47 -2.54
C LEU A 389 22.81 3.18 -3.30
N GLU A 390 22.01 2.14 -3.09
CA GLU A 390 21.97 0.96 -3.96
C GLU A 390 20.73 0.99 -4.85
N ILE A 391 20.88 0.80 -6.16
CA ILE A 391 19.77 0.63 -7.11
C ILE A 391 19.80 -0.81 -7.62
N LYS A 392 18.71 -1.56 -7.38
CA LYS A 392 18.62 -2.98 -7.72
C LYS A 392 18.37 -3.19 -9.24
N PRO A 393 18.71 -4.38 -9.79
CA PRO A 393 18.45 -4.71 -11.19
C PRO A 393 17.00 -4.48 -11.64
N GLY A 394 16.82 -4.01 -12.88
CA GLY A 394 15.50 -3.78 -13.50
C GLY A 394 14.81 -2.47 -13.10
N VAL A 395 15.38 -1.70 -12.18
CA VAL A 395 14.81 -0.42 -11.74
C VAL A 395 14.93 0.64 -12.84
N THR A 396 13.86 1.40 -13.03
CA THR A 396 13.83 2.57 -13.92
C THR A 396 13.69 3.86 -13.10
N VAL A 397 14.64 4.78 -13.26
CA VAL A 397 14.67 6.11 -12.64
C VAL A 397 14.50 7.17 -13.71
N ASN A 398 13.40 7.91 -13.66
CA ASN A 398 13.12 9.03 -14.56
C ASN A 398 13.56 10.34 -13.93
N LEU A 399 14.14 11.25 -14.73
CA LEU A 399 14.57 12.58 -14.30
C LEU A 399 13.74 13.64 -15.01
N ASP A 400 13.09 14.50 -14.23
CA ASP A 400 12.29 15.62 -14.76
C ASP A 400 13.18 16.77 -15.28
N ALA A 401 12.53 17.79 -15.84
CA ALA A 401 13.22 18.93 -16.43
C ALA A 401 14.15 19.63 -15.41
N GLY A 402 15.43 19.75 -15.76
CA GLY A 402 16.43 20.41 -14.92
C GLY A 402 16.91 19.60 -13.71
N VAL A 403 16.60 18.31 -13.65
CA VAL A 403 16.94 17.45 -12.50
C VAL A 403 18.20 16.60 -12.75
N ASP A 404 18.99 16.40 -11.70
CA ASP A 404 20.09 15.43 -11.61
C ASP A 404 19.94 14.46 -10.42
N LEU A 405 20.56 13.29 -10.55
CA LEU A 405 20.98 12.51 -9.39
C LEU A 405 22.42 12.93 -9.05
N SER A 406 22.59 13.64 -7.94
CA SER A 406 23.88 14.20 -7.51
C SER A 406 24.57 13.23 -6.54
N ILE A 407 25.83 12.89 -6.77
CA ILE A 407 26.56 11.92 -5.96
C ILE A 407 27.86 12.54 -5.44
N THR A 408 27.96 12.63 -4.11
CA THR A 408 29.22 12.86 -3.39
C THR A 408 29.56 11.72 -2.41
N GLY A 409 28.57 10.89 -2.03
CA GLY A 409 28.75 9.64 -1.29
C GLY A 409 28.94 8.41 -2.18
N THR A 410 28.36 7.26 -1.81
CA THR A 410 28.45 5.98 -2.55
C THR A 410 27.23 5.74 -3.42
N LEU A 411 27.44 5.29 -4.66
CA LEU A 411 26.38 4.80 -5.55
C LEU A 411 26.73 3.42 -6.09
N THR A 412 25.85 2.44 -5.88
CA THR A 412 25.94 1.11 -6.51
C THR A 412 24.69 0.87 -7.35
N ALA A 413 24.81 0.90 -8.67
CA ALA A 413 23.74 0.53 -9.59
C ALA A 413 24.26 -0.57 -10.52
N GLU A 414 24.11 -1.82 -10.08
CA GLU A 414 24.60 -3.00 -10.80
C GLU A 414 23.42 -3.85 -11.29
N GLY A 415 22.97 -3.58 -12.50
CA GLY A 415 21.96 -4.37 -13.21
C GLY A 415 22.48 -5.71 -13.71
N LYS A 416 21.62 -6.42 -14.45
CA LYS A 416 21.95 -7.67 -15.17
C LYS A 416 21.65 -7.51 -16.65
N ALA A 417 22.18 -8.40 -17.49
CA ALA A 417 21.93 -8.37 -18.93
C ALA A 417 20.43 -8.41 -19.29
N ASP A 418 19.64 -9.17 -18.53
CA ASP A 418 18.19 -9.36 -18.66
C ASP A 418 17.37 -8.41 -17.77
N LYS A 419 17.98 -7.79 -16.76
CA LYS A 419 17.35 -6.82 -15.85
C LYS A 419 18.24 -5.57 -15.72
N ARG A 420 18.38 -4.82 -16.81
CA ARG A 420 19.19 -3.59 -16.88
C ARG A 420 18.57 -2.48 -16.04
N ILE A 421 19.41 -1.62 -15.45
CA ILE A 421 18.93 -0.42 -14.72
C ILE A 421 18.79 0.72 -15.72
N THR A 422 17.66 1.42 -15.73
CA THR A 422 17.43 2.51 -16.68
C THR A 422 17.40 3.86 -15.99
N PHE A 423 18.24 4.79 -16.44
CA PHE A 423 18.15 6.22 -16.13
C PHE A 423 17.64 6.95 -17.37
N ARG A 424 16.48 7.61 -17.27
CA ARG A 424 15.79 8.16 -18.44
C ARG A 424 15.36 9.61 -18.20
N LYS A 425 15.46 10.45 -19.21
CA LYS A 425 14.79 11.74 -19.21
C LYS A 425 13.29 11.52 -19.25
N LYS A 426 12.55 12.11 -18.31
CA LYS A 426 11.09 11.99 -18.26
C LYS A 426 10.49 12.35 -19.62
N PRO A 427 9.60 11.52 -20.19
CA PRO A 427 8.92 11.85 -21.45
C PRO A 427 8.24 13.22 -21.38
N GLY A 428 8.49 14.05 -22.39
CA GLY A 428 8.00 15.43 -22.45
C GLY A 428 8.86 16.47 -21.73
N ALA A 429 9.94 16.08 -21.03
CA ALA A 429 10.92 17.04 -20.52
C ALA A 429 11.88 17.47 -21.63
N ASP A 430 12.10 18.78 -21.75
CA ASP A 430 13.00 19.34 -22.77
C ASP A 430 14.48 19.05 -22.45
N TRP A 431 14.84 18.99 -21.18
CA TRP A 431 16.23 18.93 -20.75
C TRP A 431 16.39 18.39 -19.33
N CYS A 432 17.37 17.50 -19.09
CA CYS A 432 17.76 17.06 -17.74
C CYS A 432 19.28 16.81 -17.67
N PHE A 433 19.87 16.93 -16.49
CA PHE A 433 21.31 16.81 -16.32
C PHE A 433 21.80 15.35 -16.41
N GLY A 434 21.06 14.41 -15.82
CA GLY A 434 21.47 13.01 -15.69
C GLY A 434 22.08 12.70 -14.33
N LEU A 435 23.21 11.99 -14.30
CA LEU A 435 23.97 11.71 -13.07
C LEU A 435 25.12 12.71 -12.95
N ALA A 436 25.20 13.41 -11.82
CA ALA A 436 26.26 14.37 -11.53
C ALA A 436 27.19 13.82 -10.44
N ALA A 437 28.38 13.39 -10.84
CA ALA A 437 29.44 12.96 -9.92
C ALA A 437 30.55 14.04 -9.87
N GLY A 438 30.70 14.72 -8.73
CA GLY A 438 31.62 15.86 -8.64
C GLY A 438 31.87 16.35 -7.22
N GLY A 439 32.87 17.22 -7.04
CA GLY A 439 33.42 17.53 -5.71
C GLY A 439 34.24 16.34 -5.19
N ALA A 440 35.01 16.52 -4.12
CA ALA A 440 35.75 15.41 -3.50
C ALA A 440 34.76 14.26 -3.20
N LEU A 441 34.83 13.16 -3.97
CA LEU A 441 34.00 11.99 -3.71
C LEU A 441 34.50 11.35 -2.42
N GLU A 442 33.58 10.96 -1.56
CA GLU A 442 33.92 10.23 -0.32
C GLU A 442 33.62 8.73 -0.47
N GLY A 443 32.81 8.36 -1.47
CA GLY A 443 32.37 6.98 -1.72
C GLY A 443 32.50 6.54 -3.18
N PRO A 444 32.70 5.24 -3.45
CA PRO A 444 32.79 4.70 -4.81
C PRO A 444 31.47 4.83 -5.59
N ILE A 445 31.59 4.91 -6.91
CA ILE A 445 30.46 4.82 -7.83
C ILE A 445 30.66 3.59 -8.72
N SER A 446 29.73 2.64 -8.68
CA SER A 446 29.70 1.46 -9.55
C SER A 446 28.43 1.43 -10.38
N LEU A 447 28.58 1.39 -11.70
CA LEU A 447 27.50 1.36 -12.68
C LEU A 447 27.72 0.16 -13.60
N LYS A 448 26.83 -0.83 -13.56
CA LYS A 448 26.93 -2.02 -14.42
C LYS A 448 25.59 -2.35 -15.07
N TYR A 449 25.60 -2.69 -16.36
CA TYR A 449 24.38 -3.02 -17.11
C TYR A 449 23.28 -1.94 -16.98
N CYS A 450 23.67 -0.67 -17.20
CA CYS A 450 22.74 0.47 -17.13
C CYS A 450 22.46 1.08 -18.50
N ASP A 451 21.26 1.62 -18.70
CA ASP A 451 20.89 2.38 -19.89
C ASP A 451 20.61 3.85 -19.52
N PHE A 452 21.27 4.77 -20.21
CA PHE A 452 21.12 6.21 -20.05
C PHE A 452 20.38 6.76 -21.28
N ILE A 453 19.10 7.09 -21.11
CA ILE A 453 18.19 7.38 -22.23
C ILE A 453 17.80 8.86 -22.24
N GLY A 454 18.14 9.56 -23.31
CA GLY A 454 17.69 10.94 -23.54
C GLY A 454 18.28 11.99 -22.60
N LEU A 455 19.24 11.62 -21.75
CA LEU A 455 19.90 12.51 -20.80
C LEU A 455 20.87 13.45 -21.52
N ASN A 456 20.92 14.73 -21.15
CA ASN A 456 21.75 15.70 -21.86
C ASN A 456 23.24 15.55 -21.57
N TYR A 457 23.63 15.04 -20.39
CA TYR A 457 25.04 14.82 -20.05
C TYR A 457 25.38 13.39 -19.64
N GLY A 458 24.41 12.47 -19.54
CA GLY A 458 24.65 11.10 -19.08
C GLY A 458 25.24 11.06 -17.67
N ILE A 459 26.56 10.93 -17.58
CA ILE A 459 27.35 11.06 -16.33
C ILE A 459 28.28 12.27 -16.47
N ILE A 460 28.06 13.31 -15.67
CA ILE A 460 28.95 14.47 -15.59
C ILE A 460 30.08 14.15 -14.62
N LYS A 461 31.32 14.18 -15.12
CA LYS A 461 32.54 14.23 -14.31
C LYS A 461 33.12 15.64 -14.37
N VAL A 462 33.46 16.23 -13.23
CA VAL A 462 34.11 17.56 -13.19
C VAL A 462 35.49 17.49 -13.88
N PRO A 463 35.74 18.25 -14.95
CA PRO A 463 37.03 18.22 -15.66
C PRO A 463 38.19 18.69 -14.76
N GLY A 464 39.32 17.97 -14.80
CA GLY A 464 40.57 18.39 -14.17
C GLY A 464 40.74 18.00 -12.69
N ILE A 465 39.77 17.31 -12.07
CA ILE A 465 39.87 16.80 -10.70
C ILE A 465 39.99 15.27 -10.73
N ALA A 466 41.00 14.72 -10.06
CA ALA A 466 41.11 13.28 -9.83
C ALA A 466 39.96 12.84 -8.92
N VAL A 467 39.21 11.85 -9.37
CA VAL A 467 38.06 11.32 -8.63
C VAL A 467 38.55 10.09 -7.87
N THR A 468 38.65 10.23 -6.55
CA THR A 468 39.05 9.17 -5.62
C THR A 468 37.98 9.08 -4.55
N PRO A 469 37.35 7.91 -4.33
CA PRO A 469 37.53 6.64 -5.06
C PRO A 469 37.02 6.68 -6.53
N PRO A 470 37.43 5.74 -7.40
CA PRO A 470 37.13 5.77 -8.83
C PRO A 470 35.66 5.47 -9.16
N ILE A 471 35.22 5.93 -10.35
CA ILE A 471 33.95 5.57 -10.97
C ILE A 471 34.16 4.34 -11.87
N VAL A 472 33.40 3.27 -11.64
CA VAL A 472 33.40 2.03 -12.42
C VAL A 472 32.16 2.01 -13.32
N ILE A 473 32.36 1.78 -14.63
CA ILE A 473 31.28 1.69 -15.62
C ILE A 473 31.50 0.44 -16.48
N GLU A 474 30.56 -0.51 -16.47
CA GLU A 474 30.66 -1.75 -17.24
C GLU A 474 29.33 -2.08 -17.94
N ASN A 475 29.37 -2.41 -19.24
CA ASN A 475 28.19 -2.81 -20.02
C ASN A 475 27.01 -1.82 -19.99
N CYS A 476 27.29 -0.52 -19.81
CA CYS A 476 26.30 0.54 -19.87
C CYS A 476 26.15 1.12 -21.29
N ALA A 477 24.96 1.57 -21.65
CA ALA A 477 24.67 2.19 -22.94
C ALA A 477 24.17 3.63 -22.76
N ILE A 478 24.54 4.53 -23.68
CA ILE A 478 23.98 5.87 -23.80
C ILE A 478 23.14 5.88 -25.07
N LEU A 479 21.85 6.17 -24.93
CA LEU A 479 20.84 6.10 -25.97
C LEU A 479 20.15 7.46 -26.10
N THR A 480 19.89 7.92 -27.32
CA THR A 480 19.02 9.09 -27.52
C THR A 480 17.56 8.73 -27.23
N ASP A 481 16.70 9.74 -27.09
CA ASP A 481 15.25 9.49 -27.08
C ASP A 481 14.85 8.75 -28.35
N ALA A 482 15.39 9.10 -29.52
CA ALA A 482 15.11 8.38 -30.77
C ALA A 482 15.68 6.95 -30.80
N ASP A 483 16.80 6.65 -30.14
CA ASP A 483 17.30 5.28 -30.03
C ASP A 483 16.42 4.42 -29.11
N ALA A 484 15.71 5.06 -28.17
CA ALA A 484 14.75 4.44 -27.26
C ALA A 484 13.27 4.55 -27.71
N GLN A 485 12.97 5.43 -28.67
CA GLN A 485 11.68 5.78 -29.27
C GLN A 485 11.58 5.34 -30.74
N ASP A 486 12.65 4.79 -31.31
CA ASP A 486 12.50 3.63 -32.19
C ASP A 486 11.58 2.71 -31.40
N ASN A 487 10.29 2.63 -31.80
CA ASN A 487 9.25 1.88 -31.09
C ASN A 487 9.92 0.68 -30.44
N LEU A 488 9.71 0.50 -29.13
CA LEU A 488 10.24 -0.63 -28.33
C LEU A 488 10.31 -1.91 -29.17
N PHE A 489 9.31 -2.06 -30.05
CA PHE A 489 9.38 -2.93 -31.20
C PHE A 489 9.05 -2.22 -32.52
N THR A 490 9.90 -2.38 -33.53
CA THR A 490 9.74 -1.83 -34.89
C THR A 490 8.44 -2.25 -35.58
N ASP A 491 7.79 -3.31 -35.10
CA ASP A 491 6.52 -3.87 -35.58
C ASP A 491 5.30 -3.50 -34.72
N VAL A 492 5.42 -2.49 -33.84
CA VAL A 492 4.34 -1.99 -32.98
C VAL A 492 4.29 -0.47 -33.07
N SER A 493 3.27 0.08 -33.72
CA SER A 493 3.06 1.53 -33.90
C SER A 493 2.18 2.13 -32.80
N GLU A 494 2.42 3.38 -32.39
CA GLU A 494 1.55 4.13 -31.45
C GLU A 494 0.07 4.19 -31.87
N LYS A 495 -0.21 3.98 -33.16
CA LYS A 495 -1.57 3.98 -33.72
C LYS A 495 -2.24 2.61 -33.68
N ASP A 496 -1.50 1.56 -33.35
CA ASP A 496 -2.06 0.21 -33.27
C ASP A 496 -2.96 0.08 -32.04
N TRP A 497 -4.09 -0.60 -32.19
CA TRP A 497 -5.06 -0.77 -31.10
C TRP A 497 -4.47 -1.51 -29.89
N PHE A 498 -3.41 -2.30 -30.09
CA PHE A 498 -2.70 -3.03 -29.04
C PHE A 498 -1.47 -2.30 -28.50
N TYR A 499 -1.12 -1.11 -29.01
CA TYR A 499 0.10 -0.40 -28.61
C TYR A 499 0.23 -0.24 -27.09
N ASP A 500 -0.83 0.25 -26.46
CA ASP A 500 -0.86 0.45 -25.01
C ASP A 500 -0.72 -0.87 -24.24
N ALA A 501 -1.31 -1.95 -24.74
CA ALA A 501 -1.21 -3.27 -24.12
C ALA A 501 0.21 -3.82 -24.23
N VAL A 502 0.85 -3.69 -25.39
CA VAL A 502 2.25 -4.08 -25.61
C VAL A 502 3.20 -3.27 -24.74
N SER A 503 3.02 -1.95 -24.69
CA SER A 503 3.82 -1.08 -23.83
C SER A 503 3.68 -1.47 -22.37
N PHE A 504 2.47 -1.80 -21.92
CA PHE A 504 2.23 -2.27 -20.55
C PHE A 504 2.96 -3.59 -20.29
N VAL A 505 2.71 -4.64 -21.06
CA VAL A 505 3.34 -5.95 -20.76
C VAL A 505 4.86 -5.91 -20.86
N TYR A 506 5.43 -5.01 -21.66
CA TYR A 506 6.87 -4.81 -21.75
C TYR A 506 7.45 -4.02 -20.57
N GLU A 507 6.87 -2.84 -20.26
CA GLU A 507 7.32 -1.97 -19.16
C GLU A 507 7.29 -2.71 -17.81
N TYR A 508 6.30 -3.58 -17.65
CA TYR A 508 6.10 -4.38 -16.45
C TYR A 508 6.84 -5.74 -16.50
N GLY A 509 7.69 -5.97 -17.51
CA GLY A 509 8.53 -7.17 -17.62
C GLY A 509 7.77 -8.48 -17.88
N LEU A 510 6.47 -8.43 -18.15
CA LEU A 510 5.61 -9.60 -18.38
C LEU A 510 5.95 -10.27 -19.72
N MET A 511 6.24 -9.46 -20.74
CA MET A 511 6.65 -9.91 -22.08
C MET A 511 7.88 -9.16 -22.55
N THR A 512 8.81 -9.85 -23.22
CA THR A 512 10.11 -9.29 -23.64
C THR A 512 10.22 -9.08 -25.15
N GLY A 513 9.18 -9.44 -25.92
CA GLY A 513 9.25 -9.54 -27.38
C GLY A 513 9.92 -10.82 -27.87
N THR A 514 9.97 -11.00 -29.19
CA THR A 514 10.51 -12.18 -29.89
C THR A 514 11.91 -11.95 -30.48
N GLY A 515 12.45 -10.74 -30.36
CA GLY A 515 13.80 -10.36 -30.80
C GLY A 515 14.12 -8.92 -30.38
N ASP A 516 15.34 -8.47 -30.65
CA ASP A 516 15.90 -7.20 -30.13
C ASP A 516 14.99 -5.97 -30.29
N LYS A 517 14.25 -5.88 -31.40
CA LYS A 517 13.27 -4.82 -31.67
C LYS A 517 12.00 -5.36 -32.33
N THR A 518 11.55 -6.57 -31.98
CA THR A 518 10.34 -7.18 -32.58
C THR A 518 9.46 -7.80 -31.50
N PHE A 519 8.18 -7.43 -31.44
CA PHE A 519 7.20 -8.00 -30.50
C PHE A 519 6.47 -9.21 -31.10
N SER A 520 6.26 -9.18 -32.40
CA SER A 520 5.41 -10.09 -33.18
C SER A 520 3.95 -10.09 -32.73
N PRO A 521 3.23 -8.94 -32.76
CA PRO A 521 1.84 -8.86 -32.25
C PRO A 521 0.84 -9.71 -33.04
N ALA A 522 1.17 -10.05 -34.28
CA ALA A 522 0.36 -10.93 -35.14
C ALA A 522 0.76 -12.41 -35.05
N ALA A 523 1.80 -12.77 -34.29
CA ALA A 523 2.18 -14.17 -34.11
C ALA A 523 1.22 -14.89 -33.16
N ASN A 524 1.04 -16.19 -33.40
CA ASN A 524 0.24 -17.01 -32.50
C ASN A 524 0.96 -17.15 -31.14
N THR A 525 0.22 -16.91 -30.06
CA THR A 525 0.71 -17.10 -28.70
C THR A 525 0.71 -18.59 -28.33
N SER A 526 1.79 -19.08 -27.73
CA SER A 526 1.87 -20.45 -27.23
C SER A 526 1.25 -20.57 -25.83
N ARG A 527 0.93 -21.80 -25.41
CA ARG A 527 0.47 -22.09 -24.04
C ARG A 527 1.51 -21.71 -22.98
N SER A 528 2.79 -21.96 -23.26
CA SER A 528 3.88 -21.57 -22.34
C SER A 528 3.97 -20.06 -22.17
N MET A 529 3.78 -19.27 -23.23
CA MET A 529 3.81 -17.81 -23.15
C MET A 529 2.75 -17.26 -22.19
N ILE A 530 1.51 -17.74 -22.27
CA ILE A 530 0.42 -17.28 -21.37
C ILE A 530 0.75 -17.59 -19.91
N VAL A 531 1.21 -18.80 -19.64
CA VAL A 531 1.56 -19.20 -18.27
C VAL A 531 2.76 -18.41 -17.74
N THR A 532 3.76 -18.13 -18.56
CA THR A 532 4.90 -17.29 -18.17
C THR A 532 4.49 -15.85 -17.88
N ILE A 533 3.53 -15.29 -18.62
CA ILE A 533 2.98 -13.96 -18.33
C ILE A 533 2.35 -13.94 -16.93
N LEU A 534 1.52 -14.93 -16.60
CA LEU A 534 0.87 -15.03 -15.28
C LEU A 534 1.89 -15.26 -14.15
N TRP A 535 2.90 -16.10 -14.40
CA TRP A 535 3.96 -16.36 -13.44
C TRP A 535 4.79 -15.10 -13.14
N ARG A 536 5.15 -14.31 -14.17
CA ARG A 536 5.82 -13.01 -14.01
C ARG A 536 4.95 -11.99 -13.32
N LEU A 537 3.65 -11.99 -13.62
CA LEU A 537 2.67 -11.12 -12.96
C LEU A 537 2.59 -11.37 -11.45
N GLU A 538 2.81 -12.61 -11.01
CA GLU A 538 2.86 -13.01 -9.62
C GLU A 538 4.26 -12.88 -8.99
N GLY A 539 5.22 -12.25 -9.67
CA GLY A 539 6.56 -12.01 -9.13
C GLY A 539 7.53 -13.18 -9.28
N GLU A 540 7.36 -14.02 -10.31
CA GLU A 540 8.25 -15.16 -10.60
C GLU A 540 8.43 -16.16 -9.42
N PRO A 541 7.34 -16.57 -8.72
CA PRO A 541 7.43 -17.42 -7.54
C PRO A 541 8.12 -18.76 -7.83
N ASP A 542 8.82 -19.32 -6.84
CA ASP A 542 9.39 -20.65 -6.98
C ASP A 542 8.30 -21.73 -7.12
N ALA A 543 8.70 -22.88 -7.66
CA ALA A 543 7.82 -23.99 -8.01
C ALA A 543 8.44 -25.33 -7.64
N ALA A 544 7.61 -26.34 -7.44
CA ALA A 544 8.04 -27.71 -7.20
C ALA A 544 8.74 -28.35 -8.42
N ASP A 545 9.78 -29.14 -8.13
CA ASP A 545 10.60 -29.90 -9.09
C ASP A 545 10.82 -31.32 -8.51
N PRO A 546 10.68 -32.43 -9.26
CA PRO A 546 10.41 -32.56 -10.70
C PRO A 546 8.97 -32.24 -11.13
N ILE A 547 8.82 -31.61 -12.29
CA ILE A 547 7.53 -31.42 -12.96
C ILE A 547 7.01 -32.74 -13.58
N ALA A 548 5.70 -32.98 -13.53
CA ALA A 548 5.07 -34.19 -14.09
C ALA A 548 5.08 -34.25 -15.63
N PHE A 549 5.29 -33.13 -16.33
CA PHE A 549 5.20 -33.04 -17.78
C PHE A 549 6.54 -33.37 -18.45
N THR A 550 6.56 -34.47 -19.20
CA THR A 550 7.76 -34.97 -19.91
C THR A 550 8.19 -34.10 -21.09
N ASP A 551 7.28 -33.28 -21.62
CA ASP A 551 7.56 -32.34 -22.72
C ASP A 551 7.97 -30.93 -22.26
N VAL A 552 8.20 -30.76 -20.95
CA VAL A 552 8.72 -29.54 -20.33
C VAL A 552 10.14 -29.79 -19.83
N GLY A 553 11.11 -29.66 -20.72
CA GLY A 553 12.51 -29.91 -20.38
C GLY A 553 13.07 -28.95 -19.32
N GLU A 554 13.97 -29.44 -18.47
CA GLU A 554 14.75 -28.62 -17.54
C GLU A 554 15.55 -27.55 -18.30
N GLY A 555 15.68 -26.35 -17.70
CA GLY A 555 16.41 -25.22 -18.28
C GLY A 555 15.68 -24.49 -19.42
N LYS A 556 14.45 -24.86 -19.78
CA LYS A 556 13.61 -24.07 -20.69
C LYS A 556 13.10 -22.80 -19.99
N TRP A 557 12.98 -21.70 -20.72
CA TRP A 557 12.55 -20.40 -20.18
C TRP A 557 11.16 -20.43 -19.52
N TYR A 558 10.29 -21.36 -19.94
CA TYR A 558 8.97 -21.57 -19.34
C TYR A 558 8.92 -22.65 -18.27
N HIS A 559 10.01 -23.37 -17.99
CA HIS A 559 9.99 -24.55 -17.12
C HIS A 559 9.39 -24.23 -15.75
N LYS A 560 9.95 -23.23 -15.05
CA LYS A 560 9.46 -22.79 -13.74
C LYS A 560 8.01 -22.29 -13.78
N ALA A 561 7.66 -21.51 -14.81
CA ALA A 561 6.31 -20.98 -14.96
C ALA A 561 5.26 -22.10 -15.12
N VAL A 562 5.56 -23.10 -15.95
CA VAL A 562 4.66 -24.25 -16.16
C VAL A 562 4.58 -25.10 -14.91
N ALA A 563 5.68 -25.30 -14.19
CA ALA A 563 5.69 -26.01 -12.90
C ALA A 563 4.78 -25.31 -11.87
N TRP A 564 4.98 -24.00 -11.68
CA TRP A 564 4.18 -23.18 -10.78
C TRP A 564 2.69 -23.24 -11.12
N ALA A 565 2.35 -23.08 -12.41
CA ALA A 565 0.94 -23.07 -12.82
C ALA A 565 0.28 -24.44 -12.65
N ALA A 566 1.01 -25.54 -12.84
CA ALA A 566 0.50 -26.88 -12.62
C ALA A 566 0.28 -27.16 -11.12
N GLU A 567 1.25 -26.79 -10.30
CA GLU A 567 1.20 -26.93 -8.84
C GLU A 567 0.01 -26.17 -8.23
N ASN A 568 -0.31 -25.00 -8.77
CA ASN A 568 -1.39 -24.14 -8.27
C ASN A 568 -2.74 -24.38 -8.97
N GLY A 569 -2.87 -25.43 -9.78
CA GLY A 569 -4.14 -25.77 -10.45
C GLY A 569 -4.60 -24.74 -11.50
N ILE A 570 -3.67 -23.92 -12.00
CA ILE A 570 -3.94 -22.95 -13.08
C ILE A 570 -4.00 -23.68 -14.44
N VAL A 571 -3.26 -24.79 -14.57
CA VAL A 571 -3.25 -25.65 -15.76
C VAL A 571 -3.21 -27.15 -15.42
N ASP A 572 -3.89 -27.99 -16.21
CA ASP A 572 -3.93 -29.46 -16.02
C ASP A 572 -3.11 -30.26 -17.07
N GLY A 573 -2.60 -29.60 -18.11
CA GLY A 573 -1.95 -30.26 -19.27
C GLY A 573 -2.93 -30.86 -20.29
N TYR A 574 -2.42 -31.44 -21.38
CA TYR A 574 -3.19 -32.24 -22.34
C TYR A 574 -3.38 -33.69 -21.88
N SER A 575 -2.43 -34.20 -21.08
CA SER A 575 -2.48 -35.48 -20.38
C SER A 575 -1.68 -35.34 -19.08
N ALA A 576 -1.72 -36.37 -18.23
CA ALA A 576 -0.99 -36.39 -16.97
C ALA A 576 0.53 -36.14 -17.11
N ASP A 577 1.09 -36.42 -18.30
CA ASP A 577 2.52 -36.37 -18.60
C ASP A 577 2.87 -35.40 -19.75
N LYS A 578 1.90 -34.63 -20.29
CA LYS A 578 2.11 -33.74 -21.43
C LYS A 578 1.41 -32.40 -21.30
N PHE A 579 2.15 -31.30 -21.38
CA PHE A 579 1.62 -29.93 -21.30
C PHE A 579 1.34 -29.29 -22.66
N GLY A 580 2.18 -29.57 -23.66
CA GLY A 580 2.18 -28.93 -24.98
C GLY A 580 2.64 -27.47 -24.96
N PRO A 581 3.85 -27.13 -24.46
CA PRO A 581 4.28 -25.75 -24.22
C PRO A 581 4.29 -24.87 -25.48
N GLU A 582 4.76 -25.41 -26.60
CA GLU A 582 4.90 -24.68 -27.87
C GLU A 582 3.62 -24.69 -28.73
N GLY A 583 2.55 -25.36 -28.26
CA GLY A 583 1.29 -25.40 -28.98
C GLY A 583 0.59 -24.04 -28.98
N ASN A 584 0.10 -23.60 -30.14
CA ASN A 584 -0.73 -22.39 -30.24
C ASN A 584 -1.96 -22.54 -29.33
N ILE A 585 -2.20 -21.53 -28.50
CA ILE A 585 -3.35 -21.54 -27.61
C ILE A 585 -4.63 -21.14 -28.36
N THR A 586 -5.73 -21.83 -28.08
CA THR A 586 -7.06 -21.40 -28.56
C THR A 586 -7.68 -20.41 -27.58
N ARG A 587 -8.65 -19.59 -28.03
CA ARG A 587 -9.37 -18.66 -27.16
C ARG A 587 -10.10 -19.36 -26.00
N GLU A 588 -10.64 -20.55 -26.26
CA GLU A 588 -11.23 -21.43 -25.24
C GLU A 588 -10.20 -21.81 -24.17
N GLN A 589 -9.02 -22.30 -24.59
CA GLN A 589 -7.96 -22.67 -23.66
C GLN A 589 -7.46 -21.48 -22.86
N MET A 590 -7.30 -20.32 -23.49
CA MET A 590 -6.94 -19.08 -22.80
C MET A 590 -7.99 -18.70 -21.75
N ALA A 591 -9.28 -18.74 -22.10
CA ALA A 591 -10.37 -18.44 -21.16
C ALA A 591 -10.37 -19.40 -19.97
N LYS A 592 -10.13 -20.69 -20.18
CA LYS A 592 -10.03 -21.68 -19.09
C LYS A 592 -8.82 -21.44 -18.18
N ILE A 593 -7.66 -21.09 -18.74
CA ILE A 593 -6.48 -20.72 -17.94
C ILE A 593 -6.78 -19.49 -17.09
N LEU A 594 -7.34 -18.43 -17.69
CA LEU A 594 -7.69 -17.20 -16.97
C LEU A 594 -8.78 -17.42 -15.91
N TYR A 595 -9.76 -18.30 -16.17
CA TYR A 595 -10.76 -18.70 -15.17
C TYR A 595 -10.13 -19.41 -13.97
N SER A 596 -9.20 -20.33 -14.23
CA SER A 596 -8.52 -21.10 -13.17
C SER A 596 -7.56 -20.20 -12.38
N TYR A 597 -6.90 -19.28 -13.06
CA TYR A 597 -6.11 -18.22 -12.43
C TYR A 597 -6.96 -17.30 -11.55
N ALA A 598 -8.13 -16.85 -12.01
CA ALA A 598 -9.04 -16.06 -11.20
C ALA A 598 -9.49 -16.82 -9.95
N ALA A 599 -9.75 -18.13 -10.06
CA ALA A 599 -10.04 -18.97 -8.90
C ALA A 599 -8.84 -19.09 -7.95
N TYR A 600 -7.62 -19.23 -8.48
CA TYR A 600 -6.38 -19.20 -7.68
C TYR A 600 -6.21 -17.86 -6.92
N LYS A 601 -6.66 -16.74 -7.48
CA LYS A 601 -6.71 -15.42 -6.81
C LYS A 601 -7.92 -15.23 -5.88
N ASP A 602 -8.67 -16.29 -5.58
CA ASP A 602 -9.91 -16.27 -4.79
C ASP A 602 -11.01 -15.33 -5.32
N TYR A 603 -11.01 -15.03 -6.63
CA TYR A 603 -12.06 -14.23 -7.24
C TYR A 603 -13.37 -15.02 -7.38
N ASN A 604 -14.50 -14.32 -7.26
CA ASN A 604 -15.82 -14.91 -7.46
C ASN A 604 -16.04 -15.27 -8.94
N VAL A 605 -15.93 -16.56 -9.26
CA VAL A 605 -16.14 -17.12 -10.61
C VAL A 605 -17.54 -17.74 -10.81
N SER A 606 -18.50 -17.45 -9.91
CA SER A 606 -19.87 -17.98 -9.99
C SER A 606 -20.78 -17.20 -10.95
N ALA A 607 -20.40 -15.98 -11.33
CA ALA A 607 -21.13 -15.19 -12.31
C ALA A 607 -21.24 -15.93 -13.65
N ARG A 608 -22.38 -15.76 -14.33
CA ARG A 608 -22.65 -16.35 -15.65
C ARG A 608 -23.05 -15.23 -16.59
N GLY A 609 -22.41 -15.19 -17.77
CA GLY A 609 -22.68 -14.21 -18.82
C GLY A 609 -23.42 -14.84 -20.00
N ASP A 610 -24.03 -13.99 -20.82
CA ASP A 610 -24.56 -14.41 -22.11
C ASP A 610 -23.40 -14.64 -23.09
N ILE A 611 -23.32 -15.85 -23.64
CA ILE A 611 -22.27 -16.22 -24.60
C ILE A 611 -22.65 -15.86 -26.04
N SER A 612 -23.86 -15.38 -26.30
CA SER A 612 -24.34 -15.06 -27.65
C SER A 612 -23.57 -13.93 -28.35
N ALA A 613 -22.82 -13.13 -27.60
CA ALA A 613 -21.94 -12.08 -28.13
C ALA A 613 -20.62 -12.63 -28.71
N PHE A 614 -20.26 -13.88 -28.39
CA PHE A 614 -19.09 -14.57 -28.93
C PHE A 614 -19.56 -15.46 -30.08
N THR A 615 -19.08 -15.19 -31.29
CA THR A 615 -19.57 -15.81 -32.54
C THR A 615 -18.60 -16.85 -33.11
N ASP A 616 -17.45 -17.02 -32.44
CA ASP A 616 -16.37 -17.92 -32.81
C ASP A 616 -16.49 -19.31 -32.16
#